data_AF-A0A344LK57-F1
#
_entry.id   AF-A0A344LK57-F1
#
_cell.length_a   1.000
_cell.length_b   1.000
_cell.length_c   1.000
_cell.angle_alpha   90.00
_cell.angle_beta   90.00
_cell.angle_gamma   90.00
#
_symmetry.space_group_name_H-M   'P 1'
#
loop_
_entity.id
_entity.type
_entity.pdbx_description
1 polymer ?
#
loop_
_entity_poly.entity_id
_entity_poly.type
_entity_poly.pdbx_seq_one_letter_code
_entity_poly.pdbx_strand_id
1 'polypeptide(L)'
;MTEAAAFTLAENWHGGFYELALELGPTSDARLARALTAFGEVVAVPAWYGSHDREPHEQAAVGCTFESLRRYQHLRGIVALPDGTPVVCGMVAIREDGGSDWLDFYLPLGALERAVPQVAAFPYPVDADGALAHLTWRWPIDDWLADIGRRLHARAGYSLGLIGEEVSGRVYAADLDGEPPPEQRGIGYLIPAHGEVRYWRATQ
;
A
#
# COMPACT_ATOMS: atom_id res chain seq x y z
N MET A 1 7.51 13.84 -17.34
CA MET A 1 6.96 12.89 -16.36
C MET A 1 6.20 11.83 -17.14
N THR A 2 6.24 10.56 -16.73
CA THR A 2 5.39 9.53 -17.33
C THR A 2 3.92 9.87 -17.07
N GLU A 3 3.00 9.42 -17.92
CA GLU A 3 1.56 9.65 -17.67
C GLU A 3 1.12 9.06 -16.34
N ALA A 4 1.66 7.91 -15.95
CA ALA A 4 1.40 7.25 -14.67
C ALA A 4 1.81 8.08 -13.43
N ALA A 5 2.66 9.10 -13.61
CA ALA A 5 3.12 9.98 -12.53
C ALA A 5 2.40 11.36 -12.51
N ALA A 6 1.47 11.60 -13.43
CA ALA A 6 0.71 12.86 -13.49
C ALA A 6 -0.35 12.91 -12.38
N PHE A 7 -0.36 13.97 -11.59
CA PHE A 7 -1.35 14.16 -10.53
C PHE A 7 -2.72 14.53 -11.10
N THR A 8 -2.75 15.43 -12.08
CA THR A 8 -4.01 15.97 -12.59
C THR A 8 -4.67 15.09 -13.65
N LEU A 9 -4.01 14.01 -14.06
CA LEU A 9 -4.62 13.01 -14.95
C LEU A 9 -5.63 12.20 -14.13
N ALA A 10 -6.91 12.51 -14.30
CA ALA A 10 -7.97 11.96 -13.47
C ALA A 10 -7.96 10.42 -13.51
N GLU A 11 -7.74 9.83 -14.67
CA GLU A 11 -7.69 8.38 -14.92
C GLU A 11 -6.66 7.66 -14.04
N ASN A 12 -5.59 8.34 -13.61
CA ASN A 12 -4.62 7.73 -12.70
C ASN A 12 -5.25 7.37 -11.35
N TRP A 13 -6.27 8.10 -10.91
CA TRP A 13 -6.88 7.93 -9.59
C TRP A 13 -8.21 7.17 -9.64
N HIS A 14 -8.59 6.61 -10.79
CA HIS A 14 -9.80 5.81 -10.94
C HIS A 14 -9.53 4.32 -10.71
N GLY A 15 -10.61 3.59 -10.41
CA GLY A 15 -10.56 2.17 -10.10
C GLY A 15 -10.42 1.93 -8.60
N GLY A 16 -9.65 0.91 -8.23
CA GLY A 16 -9.26 0.62 -6.85
C GLY A 16 -7.78 0.91 -6.59
N PHE A 17 -7.34 0.45 -5.42
CA PHE A 17 -5.98 0.64 -4.93
C PHE A 17 -5.27 -0.69 -4.74
N TYR A 18 -4.07 -0.81 -5.29
CA TYR A 18 -3.14 -1.89 -4.94
C TYR A 18 -2.26 -1.41 -3.79
N GLU A 19 -2.31 -2.08 -2.65
CA GLU A 19 -1.83 -1.50 -1.40
C GLU A 19 -0.99 -2.46 -0.56
N LEU A 20 -0.19 -1.84 0.31
CA LEU A 20 0.30 -2.40 1.55
C LEU A 20 -0.56 -1.81 2.68
N ALA A 21 -1.42 -2.62 3.27
CA ALA A 21 -2.24 -2.25 4.43
C ALA A 21 -1.59 -2.77 5.71
N LEU A 22 -1.31 -1.90 6.68
CA LEU A 22 -0.70 -2.28 7.96
C LEU A 22 -1.70 -2.09 9.10
N GLU A 23 -2.06 -3.19 9.77
CA GLU A 23 -2.87 -3.17 10.97
C GLU A 23 -2.03 -2.70 12.16
N LEU A 24 -2.29 -1.49 12.64
CA LEU A 24 -1.57 -0.92 13.78
C LEU A 24 -2.16 -1.39 15.12
N GLY A 25 -3.36 -1.99 15.12
CA GLY A 25 -4.13 -2.37 16.32
C GLY A 25 -5.08 -1.27 16.78
N PRO A 26 -5.60 -1.29 18.03
CA PRO A 26 -6.65 -0.37 18.48
C PRO A 26 -6.29 1.10 18.32
N THR A 27 -7.29 1.95 18.05
CA THR A 27 -7.13 3.37 17.71
C THR A 27 -6.14 4.10 18.61
N SER A 28 -5.14 4.73 17.99
CA SER A 28 -4.10 5.45 18.71
C SER A 28 -3.38 6.48 17.83
N ASP A 29 -3.63 7.77 18.06
CA ASP A 29 -2.92 8.87 17.38
C ASP A 29 -1.40 8.76 17.52
N ALA A 30 -0.92 8.37 18.70
CA ALA A 30 0.51 8.21 18.95
C ALA A 30 1.12 7.07 18.13
N ARG A 31 0.39 5.95 17.96
CA ARG A 31 0.86 4.81 17.16
C ARG A 31 0.83 5.15 15.67
N LEU A 32 -0.24 5.77 15.20
CA LEU A 32 -0.36 6.23 13.82
C LEU A 32 0.72 7.27 13.48
N ALA A 33 0.99 8.23 14.36
CA ALA A 33 2.05 9.22 14.15
C ALA A 33 3.46 8.59 14.06
N ARG A 34 3.74 7.57 14.88
CA ARG A 34 5.01 6.80 14.78
C ARG A 34 5.10 6.03 13.46
N ALA A 35 4.01 5.37 13.06
CA ALA A 35 3.96 4.64 11.78
C ALA A 35 4.18 5.58 10.59
N LEU A 36 3.53 6.75 10.57
CA LEU A 36 3.73 7.78 9.53
C LEU A 36 5.16 8.30 9.48
N THR A 37 5.78 8.54 10.63
CA THR A 37 7.19 8.96 10.70
C THR A 37 8.09 7.89 10.11
N ALA A 38 7.91 6.62 10.49
CA ALA A 38 8.67 5.51 9.93
C ALA A 38 8.44 5.34 8.42
N PHE A 39 7.21 5.56 7.93
CA PHE A 39 6.91 5.57 6.50
C PHE A 39 7.69 6.64 5.73
N GLY A 40 7.73 7.87 6.26
CA GLY A 40 8.49 8.96 5.65
C GLY A 40 10.00 8.70 5.55
N GLU A 41 10.54 7.81 6.39
CA GLU A 41 11.95 7.40 6.37
C GLU A 41 12.22 6.17 5.49
N VAL A 42 11.26 5.24 5.40
CA VAL A 42 11.44 3.94 4.74
C VAL A 42 11.07 4.01 3.27
N VAL A 43 9.98 4.71 2.93
CA VAL A 43 9.49 4.76 1.56
C VAL A 43 10.13 5.94 0.84
N ALA A 44 10.75 5.66 -0.31
CA ALA A 44 11.46 6.66 -1.11
C ALA A 44 10.48 7.54 -1.93
N VAL A 45 9.53 8.19 -1.25
CA VAL A 45 8.70 9.24 -1.84
C VAL A 45 9.42 10.58 -1.64
N PRO A 46 9.86 11.26 -2.72
CA PRO A 46 10.67 12.49 -2.59
C PRO A 46 9.95 13.63 -1.87
N ALA A 47 8.63 13.74 -2.06
CA ALA A 47 7.78 14.73 -1.44
C ALA A 47 6.34 14.24 -1.38
N TRP A 48 5.65 14.60 -0.30
CA TRP A 48 4.22 14.35 -0.13
C TRP A 48 3.42 15.60 -0.41
N TYR A 49 2.17 15.42 -0.85
CA TYR A 49 1.27 16.48 -1.28
C TYR A 49 -0.15 16.22 -0.80
N GLY A 50 -0.89 17.31 -0.56
CA GLY A 50 -2.23 17.24 0.02
C GLY A 50 -3.38 17.16 -0.98
N SER A 51 -3.14 17.37 -2.28
CA SER A 51 -4.16 17.33 -3.34
C SER A 51 -3.59 16.74 -4.62
N HIS A 52 -4.43 16.06 -5.39
CA HIS A 52 -4.11 15.58 -6.74
C HIS A 52 -4.71 16.47 -7.84
N ASP A 53 -5.44 17.54 -7.48
CA ASP A 53 -6.04 18.47 -8.44
C ASP A 53 -5.03 19.46 -9.04
N ARG A 54 -3.77 19.38 -8.59
CA ARG A 54 -2.65 20.22 -9.02
C ARG A 54 -1.41 19.37 -9.15
N GLU A 55 -0.55 19.70 -10.11
CA GLU A 55 0.72 18.99 -10.26
C GLU A 55 1.68 19.28 -9.09
N PRO A 56 2.65 18.40 -8.79
CA PRO A 56 3.59 18.58 -7.69
C PRO A 56 4.33 19.92 -7.68
N HIS A 57 4.61 20.49 -8.86
CA HIS A 57 5.30 21.77 -9.01
C HIS A 57 4.40 23.01 -8.75
N GLU A 58 3.10 22.82 -8.63
CA GLU A 58 2.10 23.87 -8.43
C GLU A 58 1.61 23.97 -6.96
N GLN A 59 2.18 23.16 -6.08
CA GLN A 59 1.79 23.11 -4.67
C GLN A 59 2.98 22.89 -3.75
N ALA A 60 2.84 23.32 -2.49
CA ALA A 60 3.85 23.09 -1.48
C ALA A 60 3.84 21.62 -1.03
N ALA A 61 5.03 21.04 -0.91
CA ALA A 61 5.19 19.75 -0.26
C ALA A 61 4.75 19.83 1.22
N VAL A 62 4.21 18.73 1.73
CA VAL A 62 3.80 18.56 3.12
C VAL A 62 4.59 17.42 3.75
N GLY A 63 4.62 17.36 5.08
CA GLY A 63 5.28 16.27 5.79
C GLY A 63 4.45 14.99 5.78
N CYS A 64 5.13 13.84 5.83
CA CYS A 64 4.54 12.53 6.11
C CYS A 64 4.16 12.42 7.60
N THR A 65 3.14 13.18 8.02
CA THR A 65 2.80 13.36 9.44
C THR A 65 1.32 13.17 9.71
N PHE A 66 0.99 12.85 10.96
CA PHE A 66 -0.40 12.70 11.41
C PHE A 66 -1.23 13.97 11.15
N GLU A 67 -0.68 15.17 11.39
CA GLU A 67 -1.40 16.42 11.12
C GLU A 67 -1.66 16.65 9.62
N SER A 68 -0.71 16.30 8.76
CA SER A 68 -0.90 16.41 7.32
C SER A 68 -1.97 15.41 6.86
N LEU A 69 -1.89 14.16 7.33
CA LEU A 69 -2.89 13.14 7.00
C LEU A 69 -4.28 13.55 7.50
N ARG A 70 -4.41 14.03 8.73
CA ARG A 70 -5.67 14.52 9.29
C ARG A 70 -6.23 15.71 8.49
N ARG A 71 -5.36 16.59 8.00
CA ARG A 71 -5.77 17.76 7.22
C ARG A 71 -6.22 17.40 5.81
N TYR A 72 -5.50 16.52 5.12
CA TYR A 72 -5.70 16.24 3.70
C TYR A 72 -6.44 14.93 3.42
N GLN A 73 -6.66 14.11 4.46
CA GLN A 73 -7.21 12.75 4.46
C GLN A 73 -6.32 11.73 3.73
N HIS A 74 -5.78 12.11 2.57
CA HIS A 74 -4.80 11.37 1.82
C HIS A 74 -3.55 12.21 1.60
N LEU A 75 -2.39 11.60 1.81
CA LEU A 75 -1.12 12.11 1.32
C LEU A 75 -0.82 11.46 -0.02
N ARG A 76 -0.35 12.24 -0.99
CA ARG A 76 -0.07 11.78 -2.35
C ARG A 76 1.38 12.04 -2.69
N GLY A 77 1.98 11.17 -3.50
CA GLY A 77 3.37 11.27 -3.89
C GLY A 77 3.62 10.62 -5.24
N ILE A 78 4.89 10.57 -5.61
CA ILE A 78 5.37 9.78 -6.74
C ILE A 78 6.43 8.84 -6.18
N VAL A 79 6.34 7.56 -6.54
CA VAL A 79 7.31 6.53 -6.18
C VAL A 79 7.83 5.87 -7.45
N ALA A 80 9.04 5.33 -7.38
CA ALA A 80 9.56 4.45 -8.42
C ALA A 80 9.18 3.00 -8.11
N LEU A 81 8.57 2.33 -9.09
CA LEU A 81 8.39 0.88 -9.08
C LEU A 81 9.74 0.15 -9.12
N PRO A 82 9.78 -1.19 -8.90
CA PRO A 82 11.04 -1.95 -8.86
C PRO A 82 11.90 -1.84 -10.12
N ASP A 83 11.29 -1.60 -11.28
CA ASP A 83 11.96 -1.37 -12.57
C ASP A 83 12.41 0.09 -12.78
N GLY A 84 12.12 0.97 -11.82
CA GLY A 84 12.40 2.40 -11.87
C GLY A 84 11.26 3.24 -12.47
N THR A 85 10.17 2.63 -12.93
CA THR A 85 9.04 3.34 -13.56
C THR A 85 8.34 4.22 -12.52
N PRO A 86 8.22 5.55 -12.74
CA PRO A 86 7.55 6.42 -11.79
C PRO A 86 6.03 6.31 -11.92
N VAL A 87 5.36 6.22 -10.78
CA VAL A 87 3.91 6.11 -10.64
C VAL A 87 3.41 6.98 -9.48
N VAL A 88 2.22 7.56 -9.61
CA VAL A 88 1.58 8.20 -8.45
C VAL A 88 1.28 7.17 -7.37
N CYS A 89 1.39 7.58 -6.11
CA CYS A 89 1.05 6.77 -4.96
C CYS A 89 0.29 7.62 -3.95
N GLY A 90 -0.29 6.98 -2.95
CA GLY A 90 -0.85 7.68 -1.81
C GLY A 90 -0.78 6.92 -0.52
N MET A 91 -1.23 7.59 0.53
CA MET A 91 -1.27 7.05 1.88
C MET A 91 -2.49 7.59 2.60
N VAL A 92 -3.22 6.70 3.27
CA VAL A 92 -4.45 6.99 4.02
C VAL A 92 -4.47 6.19 5.32
N ALA A 93 -5.12 6.72 6.34
CA ALA A 93 -5.40 5.96 7.56
C ALA A 93 -6.89 5.62 7.61
N ILE A 94 -7.20 4.36 7.85
CA ILE A 94 -8.56 3.89 8.10
C ILE A 94 -8.69 3.65 9.59
N ARG A 95 -9.74 4.22 10.19
CA ARG A 95 -10.05 4.06 11.60
C ARG A 95 -11.41 3.42 11.74
N GLU A 96 -11.41 2.16 12.16
CA GLU A 96 -12.64 1.41 12.36
C GLU A 96 -13.29 1.76 13.70
N ASP A 97 -14.62 1.85 13.72
CA ASP A 97 -15.36 2.08 14.97
C ASP A 97 -15.27 0.83 15.86
N GLY A 98 -14.64 0.98 17.02
CA GLY A 98 -14.35 -0.14 17.93
C GLY A 98 -13.33 -1.16 17.40
N GLY A 99 -12.67 -0.88 16.28
CA GLY A 99 -11.73 -1.77 15.59
C GLY A 99 -10.28 -1.29 15.60
N SER A 100 -9.54 -1.67 14.56
CA SER A 100 -8.12 -1.34 14.40
C SER A 100 -7.94 -0.05 13.60
N ASP A 101 -6.84 0.66 13.88
CA ASP A 101 -6.28 1.62 12.94
C ASP A 101 -5.48 0.86 11.87
N TRP A 102 -5.76 1.14 10.61
CA TRP A 102 -4.98 0.71 9.46
C TRP A 102 -4.25 1.89 8.83
N LEU A 103 -3.05 1.64 8.34
CA LEU A 103 -2.30 2.59 7.52
C LEU A 103 -2.01 1.95 6.18
N ASP A 104 -2.61 2.52 5.14
CA ASP A 104 -2.56 1.98 3.79
C ASP A 104 -1.64 2.85 2.95
N PHE A 105 -0.59 2.24 2.39
CA PHE A 105 0.21 2.83 1.32
C PHE A 105 -0.22 2.19 0.01
N TYR A 106 -0.69 3.00 -0.93
CA TYR A 106 -1.35 2.51 -2.12
C TYR A 106 -0.77 3.04 -3.43
N LEU A 107 -0.90 2.21 -4.46
CA LEU A 107 -0.74 2.51 -5.87
C LEU A 107 -2.13 2.49 -6.52
N PRO A 108 -2.62 3.63 -7.04
CA PRO A 108 -3.86 3.65 -7.81
C PRO A 108 -3.78 2.73 -9.03
N LEU A 109 -4.78 1.86 -9.22
CA LEU A 109 -4.77 0.88 -10.31
C LEU A 109 -4.73 1.54 -11.70
N GLY A 110 -5.43 2.66 -11.91
CA GLY A 110 -5.39 3.38 -13.18
C GLY A 110 -3.98 3.91 -13.53
N ALA A 111 -3.22 4.36 -12.53
CA ALA A 111 -1.82 4.73 -12.72
C ALA A 111 -0.93 3.51 -12.94
N LEU A 112 -1.20 2.42 -12.21
CA LEU A 112 -0.43 1.19 -12.27
C LEU A 112 -0.58 0.48 -13.63
N GLU A 113 -1.77 0.48 -14.23
CA GLU A 113 -2.03 -0.03 -15.58
C GLU A 113 -1.21 0.70 -16.64
N ARG A 114 -1.04 2.02 -16.51
CA ARG A 114 -0.21 2.81 -17.41
C ARG A 114 1.29 2.53 -17.24
N ALA A 115 1.72 2.25 -16.01
CA ALA A 115 3.11 1.93 -15.71
C ALA A 115 3.47 0.48 -16.09
N VAL A 116 2.53 -0.45 -15.92
CA VAL A 116 2.70 -1.88 -16.10
C VAL A 116 1.55 -2.40 -16.98
N PRO A 117 1.71 -2.43 -18.32
CA PRO A 117 0.63 -2.75 -19.25
C PRO A 117 0.01 -4.14 -19.08
N GLN A 118 0.65 -5.03 -18.31
CA GLN A 118 0.15 -6.36 -17.96
C GLN A 118 -0.89 -6.34 -16.82
N VAL A 119 -1.03 -5.22 -16.11
CA VAL A 119 -2.08 -5.03 -15.11
C VAL A 119 -3.41 -4.99 -15.86
N ALA A 120 -4.23 -6.01 -15.65
CA ALA A 120 -5.61 -6.02 -16.12
C ALA A 120 -6.52 -5.35 -15.08
N ALA A 121 -7.57 -4.66 -15.53
CA ALA A 121 -8.62 -4.18 -14.65
C ALA A 121 -9.29 -5.36 -13.92
N PHE A 122 -9.56 -5.18 -12.63
CA PHE A 122 -10.29 -6.15 -11.82
C PHE A 122 -11.75 -6.29 -12.29
N PRO A 123 -12.36 -7.50 -12.26
CA PRO A 123 -11.77 -8.78 -11.84
C PRO A 123 -10.81 -9.37 -12.88
N TYR A 124 -9.71 -9.96 -12.40
CA TYR A 124 -8.73 -10.62 -13.27
C TYR A 124 -9.38 -11.76 -14.07
N PRO A 125 -8.99 -11.97 -15.34
CA PRO A 125 -9.52 -13.07 -16.14
C PRO A 125 -9.28 -14.42 -15.46
N VAL A 126 -10.37 -15.16 -15.20
CA VAL A 126 -10.37 -16.47 -14.52
C VAL A 126 -10.44 -17.58 -15.57
N ASP A 127 -9.52 -17.62 -16.53
CA ASP A 127 -9.25 -18.85 -17.27
C ASP A 127 -8.09 -19.60 -16.58
N ALA A 128 -7.96 -20.90 -16.85
CA ALA A 128 -6.98 -21.77 -16.19
C ALA A 128 -5.51 -21.30 -16.41
N ASP A 129 -5.27 -20.49 -17.45
CA ASP A 129 -3.99 -19.84 -17.75
C ASP A 129 -3.88 -18.43 -17.09
N GLY A 130 -5.00 -17.76 -16.79
CA GLY A 130 -5.11 -16.41 -16.23
C GLY A 130 -4.88 -16.31 -14.71
N ALA A 131 -5.09 -17.40 -13.97
CA ALA A 131 -4.78 -17.48 -12.54
C ALA A 131 -3.28 -17.30 -12.22
N LEU A 132 -2.38 -17.59 -13.18
CA LEU A 132 -0.93 -17.35 -13.04
C LEU A 132 -0.49 -16.07 -13.78
N ALA A 133 -1.20 -15.66 -14.83
CA ALA A 133 -0.82 -14.50 -15.65
C ALA A 133 -0.80 -13.20 -14.83
N HIS A 134 -1.80 -13.00 -13.96
CA HIS A 134 -1.85 -11.80 -13.13
C HIS A 134 -0.80 -11.80 -12.00
N LEU A 135 -0.29 -12.98 -11.57
CA LEU A 135 0.80 -13.05 -10.59
C LEU A 135 2.15 -12.57 -11.15
N THR A 136 2.34 -12.63 -12.47
CA THR A 136 3.60 -12.26 -13.12
C THR A 136 3.93 -10.78 -12.91
N TRP A 137 2.95 -9.89 -13.00
CA TRP A 137 3.14 -8.47 -12.73
C TRP A 137 3.06 -8.14 -11.24
N ARG A 138 2.24 -8.88 -10.47
CA ARG A 138 2.05 -8.65 -9.03
C ARG A 138 3.28 -8.97 -8.21
N TRP A 139 3.93 -10.12 -8.41
CA TRP A 139 5.01 -10.55 -7.50
C TRP A 139 6.17 -9.56 -7.35
N PRO A 140 6.69 -8.91 -8.41
CA PRO A 140 7.70 -7.88 -8.24
C PRO A 140 7.23 -6.71 -7.35
N ILE A 141 5.97 -6.29 -7.49
CA ILE A 141 5.36 -5.24 -6.67
C ILE A 141 5.12 -5.74 -5.25
N ASP A 142 4.61 -6.96 -5.08
CA ASP A 142 4.36 -7.53 -3.77
C ASP A 142 5.66 -7.72 -2.98
N ASP A 143 6.74 -8.17 -3.63
CA ASP A 143 8.05 -8.31 -3.02
C ASP A 143 8.61 -6.97 -2.53
N TRP A 144 8.39 -5.93 -3.32
CA TRP A 144 8.80 -4.57 -2.99
C TRP A 144 7.97 -3.99 -1.84
N LEU A 145 6.64 -4.15 -1.87
CA LEU A 145 5.75 -3.78 -0.77
C LEU A 145 6.07 -4.59 0.50
N ALA A 146 6.41 -5.87 0.35
CA ALA A 146 6.83 -6.71 1.45
C ALA A 146 8.14 -6.21 2.08
N ASP A 147 9.14 -5.83 1.28
CA ASP A 147 10.36 -5.22 1.78
C ASP A 147 10.10 -3.92 2.56
N ILE A 148 9.25 -3.05 2.04
CA ILE A 148 8.78 -1.85 2.75
C ILE A 148 8.17 -2.24 4.10
N GLY A 149 7.22 -3.19 4.10
CA GLY A 149 6.57 -3.66 5.32
C GLY A 149 7.56 -4.21 6.36
N ARG A 150 8.53 -5.05 5.96
CA ARG A 150 9.57 -5.54 6.88
C ARG A 150 10.37 -4.39 7.52
N ARG A 151 10.77 -3.41 6.71
CA ARG A 151 11.54 -2.23 7.19
C ARG A 151 10.72 -1.32 8.11
N LEU A 152 9.40 -1.26 7.91
CA LEU A 152 8.47 -0.52 8.78
C LEU A 152 8.25 -1.21 10.11
N HIS A 153 8.08 -2.54 10.11
CA HIS A 153 7.91 -3.31 11.34
C HIS A 153 9.07 -3.08 12.31
N ALA A 154 10.30 -3.08 11.79
CA ALA A 154 11.51 -2.84 12.59
C ALA A 154 11.56 -1.46 13.28
N ARG A 155 10.74 -0.49 12.84
CA ARG A 155 10.75 0.90 13.34
C ARG A 155 9.50 1.27 14.14
N ALA A 156 8.33 0.89 13.64
CA ALA A 156 7.04 1.31 14.22
C ALA A 156 6.26 0.15 14.84
N GLY A 157 6.55 -1.09 14.44
CA GLY A 157 5.71 -2.25 14.70
C GLY A 157 4.35 -2.15 13.99
N TYR A 158 3.72 -3.31 13.80
CA TYR A 158 2.33 -3.49 13.41
C TYR A 158 1.94 -4.92 13.76
N SER A 159 0.65 -5.25 13.80
CA SER A 159 0.18 -6.59 14.16
C SER A 159 0.08 -7.52 12.95
N LEU A 160 -0.30 -6.97 11.79
CA LEU A 160 -0.41 -7.67 10.52
C LEU A 160 -0.16 -6.69 9.37
N GLY A 161 0.46 -7.17 8.29
CA GLY A 161 0.50 -6.46 7.01
C GLY A 161 -0.14 -7.29 5.91
N LEU A 162 -0.93 -6.66 5.06
CA LEU A 162 -1.58 -7.30 3.92
C LEU A 162 -1.14 -6.60 2.63
N ILE A 163 -1.01 -7.36 1.55
CA ILE A 163 -0.63 -6.85 0.23
C ILE A 163 -1.63 -7.33 -0.82
N GLY A 164 -2.24 -6.40 -1.54
CA GLY A 164 -3.16 -6.73 -2.62
C GLY A 164 -4.09 -5.57 -2.96
N GLU A 165 -5.19 -5.89 -3.63
CA GLU A 165 -6.22 -4.90 -3.96
C GLU A 165 -7.22 -4.76 -2.80
N GLU A 166 -7.35 -3.55 -2.25
CA GLU A 166 -8.32 -3.18 -1.20
C GLU A 166 -8.39 -4.22 -0.06
N VAL A 167 -7.27 -4.39 0.65
CA VAL A 167 -7.03 -5.47 1.60
C VAL A 167 -7.18 -5.09 3.07
N SER A 168 -7.18 -3.80 3.41
CA SER A 168 -7.48 -3.34 4.77
C SER A 168 -8.82 -3.90 5.28
N GLY A 169 -8.83 -4.39 6.52
CA GLY A 169 -10.01 -4.98 7.16
C GLY A 169 -10.48 -6.34 6.60
N ARG A 170 -9.78 -6.94 5.61
CA ARG A 170 -10.16 -8.28 5.08
C ARG A 170 -9.82 -9.44 6.00
N VAL A 171 -8.72 -9.33 6.74
CA VAL A 171 -8.24 -10.29 7.73
C VAL A 171 -7.57 -9.50 8.85
N TYR A 172 -7.79 -9.88 10.10
CA TYR A 172 -7.16 -9.25 11.26
C TYR A 172 -6.08 -10.15 11.85
N ALA A 173 -5.09 -9.55 12.52
CA ALA A 173 -4.05 -10.29 13.24
C ALA A 173 -4.66 -11.28 14.26
N ALA A 174 -5.78 -10.89 14.88
CA ALA A 174 -6.50 -11.73 15.84
C ALA A 174 -7.13 -12.98 15.20
N ASP A 175 -7.49 -12.94 13.92
CA ASP A 175 -8.09 -14.09 13.22
C ASP A 175 -7.07 -15.17 12.89
N LEU A 176 -5.79 -14.78 12.76
CA LEU A 176 -4.71 -15.72 12.46
C LEU A 176 -4.28 -16.52 13.69
N ASP A 177 -4.44 -15.98 14.91
CA ASP A 177 -4.05 -16.63 16.18
C ASP A 177 -2.63 -17.24 16.19
N GLY A 178 -1.70 -16.63 15.43
CA GLY A 178 -0.32 -17.12 15.28
C GLY A 178 -0.14 -18.27 14.26
N GLU A 179 -1.21 -18.72 13.62
CA GLU A 179 -1.19 -19.72 12.56
C GLU A 179 -0.74 -19.11 11.22
N PRO A 180 -0.14 -19.93 10.32
CA PRO A 180 0.16 -19.48 8.96
C PRO A 180 -1.11 -19.19 8.16
N PRO A 181 -1.04 -18.32 7.14
CA PRO A 181 -2.18 -18.06 6.27
C PRO A 181 -2.47 -19.30 5.39
N PRO A 182 -3.67 -19.38 4.79
CA PRO A 182 -4.03 -20.49 3.91
C PRO A 182 -3.04 -20.72 2.76
N GLU A 183 -2.88 -21.98 2.35
CA GLU A 183 -2.01 -22.36 1.21
C GLU A 183 -2.43 -21.65 -0.09
N GLN A 184 -3.75 -21.61 -0.34
CA GLN A 184 -4.38 -20.86 -1.43
C GLN A 184 -4.82 -19.49 -0.92
N ARG A 185 -4.22 -18.43 -1.45
CA ARG A 185 -4.46 -17.05 -0.97
C ARG A 185 -4.36 -16.05 -2.10
N GLY A 186 -5.35 -15.17 -2.19
CA GLY A 186 -5.42 -14.10 -3.19
C GLY A 186 -4.61 -12.85 -2.84
N ILE A 187 -4.07 -12.77 -1.62
CA ILE A 187 -3.34 -11.62 -1.08
C ILE A 187 -2.04 -12.08 -0.42
N GLY A 188 -1.07 -11.17 -0.35
CA GLY A 188 0.16 -11.37 0.42
C GLY A 188 -0.04 -11.08 1.91
N TYR A 189 0.68 -11.79 2.76
CA TYR A 189 0.66 -11.60 4.22
C TYR A 189 2.07 -11.30 4.75
N LEU A 190 2.17 -10.34 5.65
CA LEU A 190 3.34 -10.02 6.44
C LEU A 190 3.00 -10.26 7.90
N ILE A 191 3.46 -11.37 8.45
CA ILE A 191 3.16 -11.81 9.81
C ILE A 191 4.39 -11.61 10.68
N PRO A 192 4.37 -10.65 11.63
CA PRO A 192 5.42 -10.51 12.62
C PRO A 192 5.48 -11.71 13.57
N ALA A 193 6.67 -12.29 13.74
CA ALA A 193 6.93 -13.36 14.69
C ALA A 193 8.38 -13.27 15.19
N HIS A 194 8.58 -13.35 16.51
CA HIS A 194 9.91 -13.34 17.13
C HIS A 194 10.82 -12.16 16.70
N GLY A 195 10.24 -10.99 16.46
CA GLY A 195 10.99 -9.79 16.03
C GLY A 195 11.33 -9.74 14.54
N GLU A 196 10.98 -10.78 13.78
CA GLU A 196 11.09 -10.83 12.33
C GLU A 196 9.72 -10.74 11.68
N VAL A 197 9.67 -10.45 10.38
CA VAL A 197 8.43 -10.45 9.59
C VAL A 197 8.52 -11.52 8.53
N ARG A 198 7.67 -12.55 8.66
CA ARG A 198 7.55 -13.59 7.65
C ARG A 198 6.59 -13.14 6.56
N TYR A 199 7.05 -13.21 5.32
CA TYR A 199 6.27 -12.86 4.14
C TYR A 199 5.73 -14.11 3.44
N TRP A 200 4.43 -14.11 3.16
CA TRP A 200 3.72 -15.14 2.41
C TRP A 200 3.08 -14.52 1.17
N ARG A 201 3.69 -14.72 -0.02
CA ARG A 201 3.19 -14.21 -1.32
C ARG A 201 1.77 -14.66 -1.65
N ALA A 202 1.00 -13.89 -2.41
CA ALA A 202 -0.23 -14.40 -3.04
C ALA A 202 0.08 -15.62 -3.94
N THR A 203 -0.85 -16.58 -3.99
CA THR A 203 -0.74 -17.83 -4.77
C THR A 203 -1.81 -17.98 -5.86
N GLN A 204 -2.80 -17.08 -5.89
CA GLN A 204 -3.88 -17.04 -6.88
C GLN A 204 -4.52 -15.64 -6.97
#